data_AF-A0A424IQW6-F1
#
_entry.id   AF-A0A424IQW6-F1
#
_cell.length_a   1.000
_cell.length_b   1.000
_cell.length_c   1.000
_cell.angle_alpha   90.00
_cell.angle_beta   90.00
_cell.angle_gamma   90.00
#
_symmetry.space_group_name_H-M   'P 1'
#
loop_
_entity.id
_entity.type
_entity.pdbx_description
1 polymer ?
#
loop_
_entity_poly.entity_id
_entity_poly.type
_entity_poly.pdbx_seq_one_letter_code
_entity_poly.pdbx_strand_id
1 'polypeptide(L)'
;MKKQKLSLFTTPRLGDVLLLILLGMVLLGFPLLSASAQEFTKPDDTQLKQMLTPLQYAVTQNDKTEPPYRNPFWDEKAPGIYVDVVSGEALFSSLDKYDSGTGWPSFTRPLEAQAIVERNDWKLFIKRIEVRSKLADSHLGHVFDDGPAPTGLRYCLNSAALRFVPLADMEKQGYGKYLPAFENAGFKL
;
A
#
# COMPACT_ATOMS: atom_id res chain seq x y z
N MET A 1 -76.62 -8.79 -30.64
CA MET A 1 -76.23 -7.61 -29.83
C MET A 1 -75.67 -8.10 -28.49
N LYS A 2 -74.41 -7.74 -28.19
CA LYS A 2 -73.73 -7.55 -26.87
C LYS A 2 -74.17 -8.48 -25.70
N LYS A 3 -73.29 -9.16 -24.96
CA LYS A 3 -72.21 -8.58 -24.13
C LYS A 3 -71.18 -9.64 -23.71
N GLN A 4 -69.96 -9.16 -23.49
CA GLN A 4 -68.72 -9.85 -23.13
C GLN A 4 -68.77 -10.49 -21.72
N LYS A 5 -68.08 -11.63 -21.56
CA LYS A 5 -67.59 -12.12 -20.26
C LYS A 5 -66.43 -11.23 -19.82
N LEU A 6 -66.59 -10.53 -18.70
CA LEU A 6 -65.52 -9.81 -18.01
C LEU A 6 -64.90 -10.76 -16.98
N SER A 7 -63.64 -11.16 -17.20
CA SER A 7 -62.89 -11.97 -16.24
C SER A 7 -62.57 -11.18 -15.00
N LEU A 8 -62.72 -11.80 -13.83
CA LEU A 8 -62.29 -11.26 -12.54
C LEU A 8 -60.80 -10.90 -12.59
N PHE A 9 -60.48 -9.61 -12.43
CA PHE A 9 -59.16 -9.17 -12.00
C PHE A 9 -59.12 -9.29 -10.47
N THR A 10 -58.45 -10.33 -9.98
CA THR A 10 -58.02 -10.43 -8.58
C THR A 10 -56.95 -9.38 -8.32
N THR A 11 -57.17 -8.53 -7.32
CA THR A 11 -56.16 -7.59 -6.80
C THR A 11 -54.99 -8.36 -6.18
N PRO A 12 -53.74 -7.95 -6.45
CA PRO A 12 -52.57 -8.59 -5.83
C PRO A 12 -52.57 -8.34 -4.32
N ARG A 13 -52.20 -9.36 -3.53
CA ARG A 13 -52.04 -9.22 -2.07
C ARG A 13 -50.73 -8.49 -1.81
N LEU A 14 -50.64 -7.77 -0.69
CA LEU A 14 -49.50 -6.94 -0.29
C LEU A 14 -48.14 -7.70 -0.32
N GLY A 15 -48.16 -9.03 -0.20
CA GLY A 15 -46.97 -9.89 -0.32
C GLY A 15 -46.43 -10.07 -1.75
N ASP A 16 -47.28 -9.98 -2.78
CA ASP A 16 -46.88 -10.16 -4.19
C ASP A 16 -46.16 -8.93 -4.75
N VAL A 17 -46.41 -7.76 -4.15
CA VAL A 17 -45.70 -6.51 -4.49
C VAL A 17 -44.28 -6.50 -3.91
N LEU A 18 -44.05 -7.20 -2.79
CA LEU A 18 -42.74 -7.23 -2.13
C LEU A 18 -41.73 -8.11 -2.88
N LEU A 19 -42.18 -9.18 -3.55
CA LEU A 19 -41.30 -10.06 -4.34
C LEU A 19 -40.90 -9.43 -5.68
N LEU A 20 -41.75 -8.57 -6.27
CA LEU A 20 -41.43 -7.84 -7.50
C LEU A 20 -40.45 -6.68 -7.27
N ILE A 21 -40.36 -6.15 -6.05
CA ILE A 21 -39.32 -5.18 -5.68
C ILE A 21 -37.96 -5.87 -5.51
N LEU A 22 -37.93 -7.14 -5.09
CA LEU A 22 -36.70 -7.93 -4.91
C LEU A 22 -36.12 -8.47 -6.23
N LEU A 23 -36.92 -8.63 -7.29
CA LEU A 23 -36.44 -9.03 -8.63
C LEU A 23 -36.24 -7.85 -9.60
N GLY A 24 -36.83 -6.68 -9.32
CA GLY A 24 -36.67 -5.46 -10.14
C GLY A 24 -35.43 -4.61 -9.82
N MET A 25 -34.72 -4.90 -8.73
CA MET A 25 -33.47 -4.20 -8.36
C MET A 25 -32.20 -4.83 -8.98
N VAL A 26 -32.35 -5.67 -10.00
CA VAL A 26 -31.24 -6.24 -10.79
C VAL A 26 -31.00 -5.45 -12.09
N LEU A 27 -31.79 -4.41 -12.38
CA LEU A 27 -31.67 -3.57 -13.59
C LEU A 27 -31.54 -2.07 -13.30
N LEU A 28 -31.02 -1.70 -12.12
CA LEU A 28 -30.45 -0.39 -11.89
C LEU A 28 -28.94 -0.59 -11.85
N GLY A 29 -28.27 -0.17 -12.93
CA GLY A 29 -26.83 -0.30 -13.09
C GLY A 29 -26.11 0.01 -11.80
N PHE A 30 -25.65 -1.05 -11.12
CA PHE A 30 -24.50 -0.93 -10.27
C PHE A 30 -23.41 -0.41 -11.20
N PRO A 31 -22.84 0.78 -10.94
CA PRO A 31 -21.58 1.06 -11.56
C PRO A 31 -20.71 -0.12 -11.12
N LEU A 32 -20.22 -0.88 -12.09
CA LEU A 32 -18.97 -1.58 -11.92
C LEU A 32 -17.99 -0.45 -11.61
N LEU A 33 -17.87 -0.10 -10.32
CA LEU A 33 -16.80 0.77 -9.86
C LEU A 33 -15.55 -0.02 -10.15
N SER A 34 -15.02 0.23 -11.35
CA SER A 34 -13.63 0.06 -11.64
C SER A 34 -12.92 0.71 -10.45
N ALA A 35 -12.17 -0.09 -9.70
CA ALA A 35 -11.27 0.43 -8.67
C ALA A 35 -10.15 1.20 -9.37
N SER A 36 -10.49 2.30 -10.03
CA SER A 36 -9.52 3.32 -10.40
C SER A 36 -9.11 3.97 -9.10
N ALA A 37 -7.81 3.88 -8.81
CA ALA A 37 -7.14 4.51 -7.69
C ALA A 37 -7.83 5.81 -7.29
N GLN A 38 -8.40 5.83 -6.10
CA GLN A 38 -8.79 7.07 -5.46
C GLN A 38 -7.53 7.96 -5.44
N GLU A 39 -7.57 9.13 -6.09
CA GLU A 39 -6.42 10.02 -6.19
C GLU A 39 -5.93 10.35 -4.77
N PHE A 40 -4.75 9.84 -4.41
CA PHE A 40 -4.16 10.11 -3.11
C PHE A 40 -3.87 11.61 -2.99
N THR A 41 -4.44 12.24 -1.98
CA THR A 41 -4.11 13.61 -1.58
C THR A 41 -3.33 13.55 -0.28
N LYS A 42 -2.10 14.05 -0.27
CA LYS A 42 -1.27 14.10 0.94
C LYS A 42 -1.97 14.92 2.03
N PRO A 43 -2.14 14.38 3.25
CA PRO A 43 -2.66 15.15 4.38
C PRO A 43 -1.80 16.39 4.66
N ASP A 44 -2.42 17.45 5.17
CA ASP A 44 -1.68 18.65 5.56
C ASP A 44 -0.80 18.42 6.80
N ASP A 45 0.06 19.39 7.10
CA ASP A 45 1.02 19.30 8.21
C ASP A 45 0.37 19.03 9.58
N THR A 46 -0.81 19.61 9.82
CA THR A 46 -1.53 19.45 11.09
C THR A 46 -2.07 18.04 11.20
N GLN A 47 -2.66 17.52 10.12
CA GLN A 47 -3.16 16.15 10.04
C GLN A 47 -2.01 15.14 10.18
N LEU A 48 -0.88 15.38 9.51
CA LEU A 48 0.31 14.50 9.61
C LEU A 48 0.84 14.42 11.04
N LYS A 49 0.89 15.53 11.78
CA LYS A 49 1.30 15.54 13.20
C LYS A 49 0.35 14.79 14.12
N GLN A 50 -0.93 14.67 13.75
CA GLN A 50 -1.93 13.91 14.50
C GLN A 50 -1.89 12.41 14.16
N MET A 51 -1.65 12.08 12.89
CA MET A 51 -1.65 10.70 12.39
C MET A 51 -0.35 9.96 12.70
N LEU A 52 0.79 10.66 12.71
CA LEU A 52 2.11 10.06 12.84
C LEU A 52 2.66 10.21 14.26
N THR A 53 3.44 9.23 14.69
CA THR A 53 4.29 9.40 15.88
C THR A 53 5.33 10.50 15.63
N PRO A 54 5.88 11.13 16.70
CA PRO A 54 6.91 12.15 16.54
C PRO A 54 8.11 11.70 15.70
N LEU A 55 8.54 10.44 15.84
CA LEU A 55 9.64 9.88 15.05
C LEU A 55 9.26 9.68 13.59
N GLN A 56 8.08 9.12 13.29
CA GLN A 56 7.60 8.95 11.92
C GLN A 56 7.48 10.30 11.21
N TYR A 57 6.93 11.32 11.87
CA TYR A 57 6.84 12.67 11.32
C TYR A 57 8.23 13.29 11.10
N ALA A 58 9.12 13.17 12.08
CA ALA A 58 10.49 13.68 11.96
C ALA A 58 11.26 13.03 10.81
N VAL A 59 11.15 11.71 10.65
CA VAL A 59 11.80 10.98 9.56
C VAL A 59 11.18 11.35 8.21
N THR A 60 9.88 11.16 8.04
CA THR A 60 9.22 11.28 6.73
C THR A 60 9.10 12.71 6.22
N GLN A 61 8.91 13.70 7.10
CA GLN A 61 8.66 15.09 6.71
C GLN A 61 9.88 16.00 6.90
N ASN A 62 10.81 15.66 7.80
CA ASN A 62 11.97 16.51 8.15
C ASN A 62 13.32 15.83 7.88
N ASP A 63 13.32 14.79 7.04
CA ASP A 63 14.50 14.03 6.60
C ASP A 63 15.40 13.55 7.75
N LYS A 64 14.83 13.24 8.92
CA LYS A 64 15.59 12.66 10.02
C LYS A 64 15.89 11.19 9.75
N THR A 65 16.90 10.68 10.47
CA THR A 65 17.28 9.28 10.45
C THR A 65 17.08 8.69 11.84
N GLU A 66 16.41 7.55 11.94
CA GLU A 66 16.22 6.82 13.19
C GLU A 66 17.54 6.14 13.64
N PRO A 67 17.71 5.81 14.93
CA PRO A 67 18.92 5.15 15.39
C PRO A 67 19.07 3.72 14.82
N PRO A 68 20.30 3.28 14.49
CA PRO A 68 20.54 1.92 14.03
C PRO A 68 20.25 0.91 15.14
N TYR A 69 19.79 -0.30 14.77
CA TYR A 69 19.47 -1.42 15.66
C TYR A 69 18.41 -1.14 16.74
N ARG A 70 17.79 0.04 16.71
CA ARG A 70 16.76 0.48 17.66
C ARG A 70 15.50 0.89 16.90
N ASN A 71 15.11 0.03 15.98
CA ASN A 71 13.96 0.18 15.12
C ASN A 71 13.31 -1.20 14.91
N PRO A 72 12.04 -1.29 14.49
CA PRO A 72 11.33 -2.56 14.45
C PRO A 72 11.67 -3.45 13.25
N PHE A 73 12.24 -2.91 12.17
CA PHE A 73 12.34 -3.66 10.90
C PHE A 73 13.77 -4.01 10.46
N TRP A 74 14.81 -3.64 11.21
CA TRP A 74 16.18 -4.05 10.84
C TRP A 74 16.31 -5.60 10.80
N ASP A 75 15.75 -6.31 11.77
CA ASP A 75 15.79 -7.78 11.89
C ASP A 75 14.49 -8.51 11.51
N GLU A 76 13.46 -7.79 11.07
CA GLU A 76 12.21 -8.40 10.58
C GLU A 76 12.45 -9.27 9.34
N LYS A 77 11.93 -10.50 9.36
CA LYS A 77 12.13 -11.54 8.33
C LYS A 77 10.83 -12.20 7.88
N ALA A 78 9.69 -11.83 8.45
CA ALA A 78 8.39 -12.35 8.05
C ALA A 78 8.10 -12.02 6.57
N PRO A 79 7.40 -12.92 5.85
CA PRO A 79 6.98 -12.64 4.48
C PRO A 79 5.92 -11.55 4.48
N GLY A 80 6.08 -10.57 3.59
CA GLY A 80 5.16 -9.46 3.44
C GLY A 80 5.78 -8.28 2.69
N ILE A 81 5.08 -7.16 2.68
CA ILE A 81 5.53 -5.93 2.01
C ILE A 81 5.67 -4.78 3.00
N TYR A 82 6.50 -3.82 2.63
CA TYR A 82 6.70 -2.57 3.35
C TYR A 82 6.07 -1.46 2.53
N VAL A 83 5.12 -0.77 3.16
CA VAL A 83 4.37 0.32 2.54
C VAL A 83 4.73 1.64 3.20
N ASP A 84 4.54 2.75 2.49
CA ASP A 84 4.70 4.08 3.06
C ASP A 84 3.74 4.26 4.24
N VAL A 85 4.28 4.68 5.39
CA VAL A 85 3.47 4.93 6.59
C VAL A 85 2.42 6.03 6.40
N VAL A 86 2.64 6.95 5.44
CA VAL A 86 1.75 8.09 5.16
C VAL A 86 0.68 7.73 4.13
N SER A 87 1.08 7.22 2.96
CA SER A 87 0.16 6.97 1.84
C SER A 87 -0.38 5.55 1.76
N GLY A 88 0.31 4.59 2.38
CA GLY A 88 0.05 3.17 2.16
C GLY A 88 0.50 2.67 0.78
N GLU A 89 1.22 3.47 -0.02
CA GLU A 89 1.85 3.03 -1.27
C GLU A 89 2.81 1.87 -0.98
N ALA A 90 2.75 0.78 -1.76
CA ALA A 90 3.68 -0.33 -1.59
C ALA A 90 5.05 0.02 -2.15
N LEU A 91 6.10 -0.11 -1.33
CA LEU A 91 7.43 0.37 -1.65
C LEU A 91 8.45 -0.75 -1.82
N PHE A 92 8.49 -1.71 -0.88
CA PHE A 92 9.49 -2.78 -0.86
C PHE A 92 8.88 -4.13 -0.47
N SER A 93 9.52 -5.22 -0.93
CA SER A 93 9.12 -6.59 -0.61
C SER A 93 10.10 -7.22 0.37
N SER A 94 9.62 -8.06 1.28
CA SER A 94 10.49 -8.91 2.10
C SER A 94 11.33 -9.89 1.26
N LEU A 95 10.90 -10.20 0.03
CA LEU A 95 11.66 -11.06 -0.90
C LEU A 95 12.99 -10.43 -1.34
N ASP A 96 13.06 -9.09 -1.32
CA ASP A 96 14.24 -8.32 -1.71
C ASP A 96 14.95 -7.71 -0.48
N LYS A 97 14.46 -8.01 0.74
CA LYS A 97 15.09 -7.60 2.00
C LYS A 97 16.25 -8.53 2.34
N TYR A 98 17.34 -7.98 2.85
CA TYR A 98 18.48 -8.75 3.33
C TYR A 98 19.12 -8.12 4.57
N ASP A 99 19.96 -8.89 5.26
CA ASP A 99 20.77 -8.39 6.38
C ASP A 99 22.04 -7.73 5.84
N SER A 100 22.09 -6.40 5.94
CA SER A 100 23.24 -5.60 5.51
C SER A 100 24.25 -5.34 6.63
N GLY A 101 23.92 -5.67 7.89
CA GLY A 101 24.73 -5.31 9.05
C GLY A 101 24.84 -3.80 9.32
N THR A 102 23.95 -2.96 8.76
CA THR A 102 23.96 -1.51 9.02
C THR A 102 23.08 -1.09 10.19
N GLY A 103 22.13 -1.94 10.59
CA GLY A 103 21.15 -1.63 11.64
C GLY A 103 19.87 -0.95 11.15
N TRP A 104 19.65 -0.89 9.84
CA TRP A 104 18.41 -0.42 9.21
C TRP A 104 17.88 -1.45 8.20
N PRO A 105 16.55 -1.54 7.98
CA PRO A 105 16.00 -2.41 6.94
C PRO A 105 16.60 -2.06 5.58
N SER A 106 17.17 -3.07 4.94
CA SER A 106 17.92 -2.94 3.69
C SER A 106 17.35 -3.83 2.60
N PHE A 107 17.18 -3.26 1.41
CA PHE A 107 16.58 -3.93 0.25
C PHE A 107 17.47 -3.80 -0.98
N THR A 108 17.39 -4.76 -1.90
CA THR A 108 18.17 -4.75 -3.14
C THR A 108 17.53 -3.97 -4.27
N ARG A 109 16.20 -3.77 -4.23
CA ARG A 109 15.39 -3.02 -5.19
C ARG A 109 14.02 -2.65 -4.61
N PRO A 110 13.35 -1.62 -5.14
CA PRO A 110 11.94 -1.37 -4.84
C PRO A 110 11.02 -2.41 -5.48
N LEU A 111 9.82 -2.50 -4.92
CA LEU A 111 8.75 -3.36 -5.42
C LEU A 111 8.23 -2.87 -6.77
N GLU A 112 8.08 -1.55 -6.92
CA GLU A 112 7.78 -0.86 -8.17
C GLU A 112 8.73 0.34 -8.33
N ALA A 113 9.47 0.42 -9.44
CA ALA A 113 10.44 1.50 -9.64
C ALA A 113 9.78 2.90 -9.65
N GLN A 114 8.56 3.00 -10.17
CA GLN A 114 7.78 4.24 -10.21
C GLN A 114 7.33 4.76 -8.84
N ALA A 115 7.32 3.91 -7.81
CA ALA A 115 6.94 4.29 -6.44
C ALA A 115 8.08 5.04 -5.71
N ILE A 116 9.29 5.07 -6.28
CA ILE A 116 10.47 5.69 -5.70
C ILE A 116 10.90 6.92 -6.48
N VAL A 117 11.28 7.96 -5.75
CA VAL A 117 11.97 9.14 -6.27
C VAL A 117 13.37 9.20 -5.66
N GLU A 118 14.38 9.19 -6.52
CA GLU A 118 15.78 9.34 -6.13
C GLU A 118 16.24 10.80 -6.31
N ARG A 119 16.85 11.39 -5.27
CA ARG A 119 17.35 12.78 -5.29
C ARG A 119 18.79 12.83 -4.84
N ASN A 120 19.61 13.67 -5.48
CA ASN A 120 20.97 13.90 -5.00
C ASN A 120 20.91 14.62 -3.64
N ASP A 121 21.58 14.07 -2.64
CA ASP A 121 21.72 14.63 -1.30
C ASP A 121 23.17 15.07 -1.06
N TRP A 122 23.34 16.37 -0.84
CA TRP A 122 24.62 17.05 -0.63
C TRP A 122 24.78 17.57 0.82
N LYS A 123 23.92 17.14 1.75
CA LYS A 123 23.97 17.59 3.15
C LYS A 123 25.24 17.14 3.88
N LEU A 124 25.93 16.11 3.37
CA LEU A 124 27.22 15.62 3.87
C LEU A 124 28.31 15.79 2.80
N PHE A 125 29.57 15.74 3.21
CA PHE A 125 30.74 15.81 2.31
C PHE A 125 30.86 14.62 1.34
N ILE A 126 29.98 13.62 1.45
CA ILE A 126 29.86 12.50 0.54
C ILE A 126 28.54 12.64 -0.23
N LYS A 127 28.59 12.42 -1.55
CA LYS A 127 27.39 12.35 -2.37
C LYS A 127 26.57 11.13 -1.93
N ARG A 128 25.34 11.35 -1.51
CA ARG A 128 24.36 10.28 -1.26
C ARG A 128 23.17 10.46 -2.20
N ILE A 129 22.43 9.39 -2.43
CA ILE A 129 21.17 9.44 -3.19
C ILE A 129 20.05 9.21 -2.18
N GLU A 130 19.29 10.26 -1.90
CA GLU A 130 18.09 10.19 -1.08
C GLU A 130 16.99 9.41 -1.82
N VAL A 131 16.26 8.61 -1.07
CA VAL A 131 15.12 7.82 -1.53
C VAL A 131 13.85 8.38 -0.87
N ARG A 132 12.87 8.77 -1.68
CA ARG A 132 11.55 9.26 -1.23
C ARG A 132 10.41 8.47 -1.88
N SER A 133 9.26 8.37 -1.22
CA SER A 133 8.06 7.79 -1.84
C SER A 133 7.45 8.74 -2.87
N LYS A 134 6.86 8.19 -3.92
CA LYS A 134 6.31 8.99 -5.02
C LYS A 134 5.04 9.71 -4.61
N LEU A 135 4.11 9.03 -3.94
CA LEU A 135 2.79 9.60 -3.64
C LEU A 135 2.81 10.63 -2.50
N ALA A 136 3.51 10.35 -1.39
CA ALA A 136 3.52 11.24 -0.23
C ALA A 136 4.77 12.13 -0.12
N ASP A 137 5.76 11.97 -1.00
CA ASP A 137 7.08 12.61 -0.86
C ASP A 137 7.71 12.38 0.52
N SER A 138 7.47 11.21 1.12
CA SER A 138 8.03 10.83 2.41
C SER A 138 9.51 10.54 2.26
N HIS A 139 10.37 11.14 3.08
CA HIS A 139 11.77 10.71 3.18
C HIS A 139 11.82 9.28 3.74
N LEU A 140 12.42 8.37 2.96
CA LEU A 140 12.55 6.96 3.32
C LEU A 140 13.95 6.65 3.83
N GLY A 141 14.98 7.17 3.18
CA GLY A 141 16.38 6.92 3.51
C GLY A 141 17.29 7.20 2.33
N HIS A 142 18.26 6.32 2.09
CA HIS A 142 19.26 6.49 1.02
C HIS A 142 19.53 5.18 0.28
N VAL A 143 19.96 5.29 -0.98
CA VAL A 143 20.47 4.17 -1.78
C VAL A 143 21.98 4.30 -1.99
N PHE A 144 22.65 3.15 -1.91
CA PHE A 144 24.11 3.00 -2.03
C PHE A 144 24.44 1.90 -3.06
N ASP A 145 25.64 1.94 -3.62
CA ASP A 145 26.18 1.02 -4.63
C ASP A 145 27.04 -0.12 -4.02
N ASP A 146 26.84 -0.40 -2.73
CA ASP A 146 27.53 -1.42 -1.93
C ASP A 146 26.63 -2.62 -1.57
N GLY A 147 25.56 -2.84 -2.33
CA GLY A 147 24.64 -3.95 -2.13
C GLY A 147 25.11 -5.27 -2.75
N PRO A 148 24.41 -6.38 -2.47
CA PRO A 148 24.73 -7.67 -3.06
C PRO A 148 24.38 -7.71 -4.56
N ALA A 149 25.00 -8.64 -5.28
CA ALA A 149 24.59 -9.00 -6.63
C ALA A 149 23.13 -9.53 -6.64
N PRO A 150 22.37 -9.36 -7.74
CA PRO A 150 22.82 -8.85 -9.05
C PRO A 150 22.72 -7.33 -9.21
N THR A 151 21.98 -6.63 -8.35
CA THR A 151 21.75 -5.18 -8.54
C THR A 151 22.96 -4.35 -8.09
N GLY A 152 23.70 -4.82 -7.08
CA GLY A 152 24.74 -4.02 -6.44
C GLY A 152 24.19 -2.86 -5.61
N LEU A 153 22.86 -2.76 -5.46
CA LEU A 153 22.20 -1.65 -4.78
C LEU A 153 21.77 -2.03 -3.37
N ARG A 154 21.91 -1.07 -2.45
CA ARG A 154 21.41 -1.17 -1.08
C ARG A 154 20.51 0.03 -0.79
N TYR A 155 19.21 -0.20 -0.84
CA TYR A 155 18.19 0.72 -0.33
C TYR A 155 18.15 0.59 1.19
N CYS A 156 18.77 1.54 1.90
CA CYS A 156 18.87 1.57 3.35
C CYS A 156 17.85 2.56 3.92
N LEU A 157 16.80 2.04 4.55
CA LEU A 157 15.59 2.82 4.83
C LEU A 157 15.33 2.93 6.33
N ASN A 158 14.60 3.96 6.72
CA ASN A 158 14.11 4.10 8.08
C ASN A 158 12.83 3.27 8.25
N SER A 159 12.77 2.43 9.28
CA SER A 159 11.57 1.73 9.69
C SER A 159 10.44 2.68 10.03
N ALA A 160 10.74 3.84 10.63
CA ALA A 160 9.77 4.89 10.90
C ALA A 160 9.15 5.53 9.65
N ALA A 161 9.67 5.26 8.44
CA ALA A 161 9.01 5.66 7.20
C ALA A 161 8.09 4.57 6.63
N LEU A 162 8.10 3.37 7.23
CA LEU A 162 7.48 2.18 6.70
C LEU A 162 6.41 1.64 7.65
N ARG A 163 5.43 0.94 7.07
CA ARG A 163 4.52 0.04 7.77
C ARG A 163 4.63 -1.34 7.13
N PHE A 164 4.83 -2.36 7.94
CA PHE A 164 4.87 -3.74 7.46
C PHE A 164 3.46 -4.31 7.32
N VAL A 165 3.21 -4.99 6.19
CA VAL A 165 1.97 -5.72 5.91
C VAL A 165 2.34 -7.20 5.74
N PRO A 166 2.04 -8.06 6.73
CA PRO A 166 2.30 -9.49 6.63
C PRO A 166 1.58 -10.12 5.44
N LEU A 167 2.18 -11.14 4.82
CA LEU A 167 1.65 -11.84 3.65
C LEU A 167 0.19 -12.28 3.84
N ALA A 168 -0.14 -12.82 5.02
CA ALA A 168 -1.48 -13.30 5.38
C ALA A 168 -2.56 -12.21 5.41
N ASP A 169 -2.16 -10.94 5.44
CA ASP A 169 -3.08 -9.79 5.49
C ASP A 169 -3.02 -8.93 4.21
N MET A 170 -2.12 -9.23 3.28
CA MET A 170 -1.94 -8.45 2.05
C MET A 170 -3.23 -8.37 1.23
N GLU A 171 -3.92 -9.50 1.00
CA GLU A 171 -5.18 -9.50 0.24
C GLU A 171 -6.25 -8.64 0.92
N LYS A 172 -6.45 -8.86 2.22
CA LYS A 172 -7.45 -8.16 3.04
C LYS A 172 -7.21 -6.65 3.08
N GLN A 173 -5.95 -6.23 2.99
CA GLN A 173 -5.55 -4.82 2.99
C GLN A 173 -5.45 -4.22 1.57
N GLY A 174 -5.87 -4.94 0.52
CA GLY A 174 -5.91 -4.41 -0.85
C GLY A 174 -4.59 -4.52 -1.63
N TYR A 175 -3.61 -5.27 -1.11
CA TYR A 175 -2.31 -5.51 -1.74
C TYR A 175 -2.25 -6.84 -2.51
N GLY A 176 -3.41 -7.39 -2.87
CA GLY A 176 -3.54 -8.69 -3.55
C GLY A 176 -2.74 -8.79 -4.85
N LYS A 177 -2.53 -7.67 -5.56
CA LYS A 177 -1.73 -7.64 -6.81
C LYS A 177 -0.29 -8.13 -6.65
N TYR A 178 0.24 -8.17 -5.43
CA TYR A 178 1.64 -8.57 -5.16
C TYR A 178 1.78 -10.01 -4.68
N LEU A 179 0.66 -10.69 -4.40
CA LEU A 179 0.66 -12.08 -3.94
C LEU A 179 1.35 -13.06 -4.91
N PRO A 180 1.20 -12.96 -6.25
CA PRO A 180 1.84 -13.90 -7.17
C PRO A 180 3.37 -13.95 -7.05
N ALA A 181 4.02 -12.86 -6.64
CA ALA A 181 5.47 -12.84 -6.40
C ALA A 181 5.87 -13.76 -5.25
N PHE A 182 5.04 -13.83 -4.19
CA PHE A 182 5.27 -14.71 -3.05
C PHE A 182 4.93 -16.18 -3.38
N GLU A 183 3.87 -16.44 -4.14
CA GLU A 183 3.57 -17.79 -4.64
C GLU A 183 4.73 -18.35 -5.46
N ASN A 184 5.27 -17.55 -6.39
CA ASN A 184 6.43 -17.93 -7.20
C ASN A 184 7.70 -18.17 -6.37
N ALA A 185 7.82 -17.52 -5.21
CA ALA A 185 8.89 -17.73 -4.26
C ALA A 185 8.65 -18.94 -3.32
N GLY A 186 7.53 -19.67 -3.48
CA GLY A 186 7.23 -20.90 -2.75
C GLY A 186 6.40 -20.71 -1.47
N PHE A 187 5.85 -19.52 -1.23
CA PHE A 187 4.94 -19.30 -0.11
C PHE A 187 3.54 -19.85 -0.41
N LYS A 188 2.88 -20.38 0.62
CA LYS A 188 1.46 -20.76 0.56
C LYS A 188 0.62 -19.58 1.00
N LEU A 189 -0.35 -19.19 0.20
CA LEU A 189 -1.33 -18.13 0.51
C LEU A 189 -2.54 -18.68 1.27
#